data_AF-A0A2G6HH91-F1
#
_entry.id   AF-A0A2G6HH91-F1
#
_cell.length_a   1.000
_cell.length_b   1.000
_cell.length_c   1.000
_cell.angle_alpha   90.00
_cell.angle_beta   90.00
_cell.angle_gamma   90.00
#
_symmetry.space_group_name_H-M   'P 1'
#
loop_
_entity.id
_entity.type
_entity.pdbx_description
1 polymer ?
#
loop_
_entity_poly.entity_id
_entity_poly.type
_entity_poly.pdbx_seq_one_letter_code
_entity_poly.pdbx_strand_id
1 'polypeptide(L)'
;PLLKPVITTITILNGMWIWNDYLLPSLMLGQNGAVKTLPVAVQAFVGSYVKQWDLILPAALLAILPMIILFMFAQRQIINGMVEGAIK
;
A
#
# COMPACT_ATOMS: atom_id res chain seq x y z
N PRO A 1 -20.67 6.57 19.14
CA PRO A 1 -19.70 5.59 19.72
C PRO A 1 -19.69 4.20 19.05
N LEU A 2 -20.74 3.82 18.31
CA LEU A 2 -20.83 2.55 17.53
C LEU A 2 -20.18 2.62 16.14
N LEU A 3 -19.83 3.82 15.66
CA LEU A 3 -19.22 4.03 14.33
C LEU A 3 -17.68 4.03 14.35
N LYS A 4 -17.05 4.11 15.52
CA LYS A 4 -15.57 4.10 15.64
C LYS A 4 -14.92 2.86 15.00
N PRO A 5 -15.44 1.63 15.18
CA PRO A 5 -14.86 0.44 14.57
C PRO A 5 -15.00 0.47 13.05
N VAL A 6 -16.18 0.82 12.56
CA VAL A 6 -16.49 0.95 11.13
C VAL A 6 -15.61 2.01 10.45
N ILE A 7 -15.45 3.19 11.06
CA ILE A 7 -14.57 4.25 10.56
C ILE A 7 -13.13 3.74 10.50
N THR A 8 -12.66 3.06 11.54
CA THR A 8 -11.30 2.50 11.58
C THR A 8 -11.08 1.50 10.45
N THR A 9 -12.02 0.59 10.21
CA THR A 9 -11.94 -0.38 9.11
C THR A 9 -11.97 0.31 7.75
N ILE A 10 -12.86 1.28 7.53
CA ILE A 10 -12.94 2.01 6.25
C ILE A 10 -11.66 2.82 5.99
N THR A 11 -11.08 3.45 7.03
CA THR A 11 -9.82 4.18 6.92
C THR A 11 -8.66 3.26 6.55
N ILE A 12 -8.58 2.07 7.15
CA ILE A 12 -7.55 1.08 6.81
C ILE A 12 -7.74 0.59 5.37
N LEU A 13 -8.95 0.20 4.99
CA LEU A 13 -9.25 -0.30 3.64
C LEU A 13 -8.98 0.78 2.58
N ASN A 14 -9.38 2.03 2.81
CA ASN A 14 -9.06 3.16 1.93
C ASN A 14 -7.55 3.43 1.90
N GLY A 15 -6.87 3.40 3.04
CA GLY A 15 -5.42 3.57 3.11
C GLY A 15 -4.68 2.52 2.29
N MET A 16 -5.12 1.25 2.36
CA MET A 16 -4.58 0.17 1.54
C MET A 16 -4.84 0.38 0.05
N TRP A 17 -6.04 0.86 -0.32
CA TRP A 17 -6.38 1.19 -1.71
C TRP A 17 -5.51 2.31 -2.27
N ILE A 18 -5.39 3.42 -1.53
CA ILE A 18 -4.56 4.56 -1.92
C ILE A 18 -3.07 4.16 -2.01
N TRP A 19 -2.61 3.27 -1.13
CA TRP A 19 -1.24 2.76 -1.17
C TRP A 19 -0.99 1.85 -2.38
N ASN A 20 -1.97 1.04 -2.79
CA ASN A 20 -1.87 0.20 -3.97
C ASN A 20 -2.12 0.96 -5.29
N ASP A 21 -2.73 2.15 -5.22
CA ASP A 21 -2.97 2.95 -6.41
C ASP A 21 -1.65 3.48 -6.97
N TYR A 22 -1.16 2.79 -8.01
CA TYR A 22 0.02 3.16 -8.77
C TYR A 22 -0.31 4.17 -9.89
N LEU A 23 -1.51 4.08 -10.47
CA LEU A 23 -1.85 4.77 -11.70
C LEU A 23 -1.92 6.28 -11.50
N LEU A 24 -2.66 6.71 -10.47
CA LEU A 24 -2.86 8.13 -10.21
C LEU A 24 -1.56 8.84 -9.81
N PRO A 25 -0.71 8.30 -8.90
CA PRO A 25 0.59 8.90 -8.60
C PRO A 25 1.55 8.88 -9.80
N SER A 26 1.55 7.82 -10.61
CA SER A 26 2.40 7.73 -11.80
C SER A 26 2.04 8.78 -12.85
N LEU A 27 0.75 9.10 -13.00
CA LEU A 27 0.27 10.11 -13.94
C LEU A 27 0.51 11.53 -13.41
N MET A 28 0.30 11.77 -12.11
CA MET A 28 0.41 13.12 -11.54
C MET A 28 1.85 13.55 -11.24
N LEU A 29 2.67 12.67 -10.66
CA LEU A 29 4.05 13.00 -10.24
C LEU A 29 5.07 12.77 -11.37
N GLY A 30 4.70 11.96 -12.37
CA GLY A 30 5.59 11.53 -13.43
C GLY A 30 6.75 10.67 -12.93
N GLN A 31 7.48 10.05 -13.86
CA GLN A 31 8.60 9.16 -13.50
C GLN A 31 9.88 9.91 -13.07
N ASN A 32 9.95 11.23 -13.23
CA ASN A 32 11.16 12.05 -13.01
C ASN A 32 11.02 13.13 -11.92
N GLY A 33 9.92 13.18 -11.17
CA GLY A 33 9.72 14.14 -10.08
C GLY A 33 10.57 13.82 -8.83
N ALA A 34 10.93 14.86 -8.07
CA ALA A 34 11.63 14.73 -6.77
C ALA A 34 10.77 14.07 -5.68
N VAL A 35 9.44 14.05 -5.87
CA VAL A 35 8.48 13.41 -4.96
C VAL A 35 7.87 12.23 -5.70
N LYS A 36 8.06 11.01 -5.16
CA LYS A 36 7.51 9.77 -5.71
C LYS A 36 6.90 8.95 -4.59
N THR A 37 5.80 8.28 -4.87
CA THR A 37 5.28 7.25 -3.96
C THR A 37 6.17 6.01 -4.03
N LEU A 38 6.20 5.23 -2.95
CA LEU A 38 7.02 4.02 -2.87
C LEU A 38 6.79 3.06 -4.07
N PRO A 39 5.53 2.79 -4.52
CA PRO A 39 5.28 1.95 -5.68
C PRO A 39 5.85 2.53 -6.98
N VAL A 40 5.73 3.84 -7.19
CA VAL A 40 6.24 4.51 -8.40
C VAL A 40 7.76 4.51 -8.43
N ALA A 41 8.42 4.73 -7.29
CA ALA A 41 9.87 4.67 -7.17
C ALA A 41 10.41 3.27 -7.47
N VAL A 42 9.75 2.22 -6.96
CA VAL A 42 10.13 0.83 -7.19
C VAL A 42 9.94 0.46 -8.66
N GLN A 43 8.81 0.82 -9.28
CA GLN A 43 8.57 0.54 -10.70
C GLN A 43 9.59 1.25 -11.61
N ALA A 44 9.92 2.52 -11.31
CA ALA A 44 10.98 3.24 -11.99
C ALA A 44 12.37 2.59 -11.80
N PHE A 45 12.64 2.03 -10.62
CA PHE A 45 13.88 1.30 -10.33
C PHE A 45 13.95 0.00 -11.13
N VAL A 46 12.89 -0.82 -11.15
CA VAL A 46 12.81 -2.03 -11.98
C VAL A 46 12.99 -1.71 -13.46
N GLY A 47 12.35 -0.63 -13.95
CA GLY A 47 12.48 -0.16 -15.34
C GLY A 47 13.86 0.39 -15.70
N SER A 48 14.63 0.90 -14.73
CA SER A 48 15.99 1.41 -14.95
C SER A 48 17.06 0.31 -14.88
N TYR A 49 16.80 -0.75 -14.11
CA TYR A 49 17.76 -1.82 -13.82
C TYR A 49 17.35 -3.19 -14.40
N VAL A 50 16.58 -3.21 -15.51
CA VAL A 50 15.91 -4.39 -16.13
C VAL A 50 16.78 -5.66 -16.25
N LYS A 51 18.12 -5.56 -16.24
CA LYS A 51 19.05 -6.70 -16.36
C LYS A 51 19.68 -7.16 -15.04
N GLN A 52 19.50 -6.45 -13.93
CA GLN A 52 20.12 -6.73 -12.63
C GLN A 52 19.09 -7.29 -11.65
N TRP A 53 18.71 -8.55 -11.85
CA TRP A 53 17.76 -9.27 -11.00
C TRP A 53 18.22 -9.32 -9.53
N ASP A 54 19.54 -9.34 -9.30
CA ASP A 54 20.16 -9.30 -7.97
C ASP A 54 19.82 -8.03 -7.18
N LEU A 55 19.50 -6.92 -7.87
CA LEU A 55 19.09 -5.66 -7.26
C LEU A 55 17.57 -5.45 -7.29
N ILE A 56 16.89 -5.98 -8.31
CA ILE A 56 15.43 -5.87 -8.45
C ILE A 56 14.72 -6.70 -7.37
N LEU A 57 15.15 -7.94 -7.12
CA LEU A 57 14.51 -8.83 -6.15
C LEU A 57 14.50 -8.25 -4.71
N PRO A 58 15.63 -7.75 -4.17
CA PRO A 58 15.64 -7.08 -2.87
C PRO A 58 14.82 -5.79 -2.84
N ALA A 59 14.85 -4.99 -3.93
CA ALA A 59 14.06 -3.76 -4.02
C ALA A 59 12.56 -4.03 -4.02
N ALA A 60 12.10 -5.06 -4.73
CA ALA A 60 10.71 -5.51 -4.71
C ALA A 60 10.30 -6.06 -3.33
N LEU A 61 11.17 -6.81 -2.66
CA LEU A 61 10.96 -7.26 -1.28
C LEU A 61 10.79 -6.09 -0.32
N LEU A 62 11.68 -5.09 -0.39
CA LEU A 62 11.59 -3.87 0.41
C LEU A 62 10.34 -3.05 0.11
N ALA A 63 9.85 -3.07 -1.13
CA ALA A 63 8.60 -2.41 -1.53
C ALA A 63 7.35 -3.03 -0.88
N ILE A 64 7.34 -4.36 -0.75
CA ILE A 64 6.22 -5.12 -0.18
C ILE A 64 6.25 -5.11 1.36
N LEU A 65 7.43 -4.98 1.95
CA LEU A 65 7.67 -4.98 3.40
C LEU A 65 6.77 -4.00 4.19
N PRO A 66 6.64 -2.70 3.84
CA PRO A 66 5.75 -1.79 4.55
C PRO A 66 4.27 -2.17 4.40
N MET A 67 3.87 -2.79 3.29
CA MET A 67 2.52 -3.34 3.12
C MET A 67 2.28 -4.54 4.04
N ILE A 68 3.25 -5.44 4.20
CA ILE A 68 3.15 -6.56 5.15
C ILE A 68 3.00 -6.03 6.58
N ILE A 69 3.81 -5.04 6.96
CA ILE A 69 3.74 -4.42 8.28
C ILE A 69 2.35 -3.81 8.51
N LEU A 70 1.87 -2.98 7.57
CA LEU A 70 0.52 -2.40 7.62
C LEU A 70 -0.55 -3.48 7.73
N PHE A 71 -0.42 -4.56 6.94
CA PHE A 71 -1.37 -5.67 6.95
C PHE A 71 -1.41 -6.38 8.29
N MET A 72 -0.26 -6.64 8.94
CA MET A 72 -0.23 -7.25 10.27
C MET A 72 -0.95 -6.40 11.33
N PHE A 73 -0.76 -5.08 11.29
CA PHE A 73 -1.47 -4.16 12.19
C PHE A 73 -2.96 -4.08 11.86
N ALA A 74 -3.29 -4.04 10.57
CA ALA A 74 -4.65 -3.94 10.04
C ALA A 74 -5.47 -5.22 10.26
N GLN A 75 -4.87 -6.40 10.18
CA GLN A 75 -5.56 -7.70 10.21
C GLN A 75 -6.48 -7.84 11.41
N ARG A 76 -6.01 -7.43 12.60
CA ARG A 76 -6.82 -7.50 13.84
C ARG A 76 -7.99 -6.52 13.82
N GLN A 77 -7.82 -5.33 13.24
CA GLN A 77 -8.87 -4.30 13.17
C GLN A 77 -9.89 -4.58 12.05
N ILE A 78 -9.45 -5.14 10.92
CA ILE A 78 -10.32 -5.56 9.81
C ILE A 78 -11.24 -6.68 10.27
N ILE A 79 -10.71 -7.71 10.95
CA ILE A 79 -11.51 -8.83 11.46
C ILE A 79 -12.57 -8.35 12.46
N ASN A 80 -12.17 -7.52 13.43
CA ASN A 80 -13.11 -7.01 14.44
C ASN A 80 -14.19 -6.10 13.85
N GLY A 81 -13.84 -5.20 12.94
CA GLY A 81 -14.80 -4.27 12.34
C GLY A 81 -15.71 -4.91 11.29
N MET A 82 -15.26 -5.96 10.58
CA MET A 82 -16.10 -6.75 9.69
C MET A 82 -17.15 -7.54 10.47
N VAL A 83 -16.77 -8.10 11.62
CA VAL A 83 -17.69 -8.84 12.50
C VAL A 83 -18.72 -7.88 13.12
N GLU A 84 -18.34 -6.73 13.66
CA GLU A 84 -19.31 -5.73 14.16
C GLU A 84 -20.23 -5.17 13.08
N GLY A 85 -19.76 -5.05 11.83
CA GLY A 85 -20.58 -4.64 10.69
C GLY A 85 -21.58 -5.70 10.21
N ALA A 86 -21.33 -6.99 10.47
CA ALA A 86 -22.19 -8.10 10.08
C ALA A 86 -23.27 -8.45 11.11
N ILE A 87 -23.15 -7.97 12.36
CA ILE A 87 -24.12 -8.22 13.44
C ILE A 87 -25.24 -7.14 13.45
N LYS A 88 -25.27 -6.24 12.46
CA LYS A 88 -26.36 -5.27 12.23
C LYS A 88 -26.94 -5.43 10.83
#